data_AF-A0A3B9P3T1-F1
#
_entry.id   AF-A0A3B9P3T1-F1
#
_cell.length_a   1.000
_cell.length_b   1.000
_cell.length_c   1.000
_cell.angle_alpha   90.00
_cell.angle_beta   90.00
_cell.angle_gamma   90.00
#
_symmetry.space_group_name_H-M   'P 1'
#
loop_
_entity.id
_entity.type
_entity.pdbx_description
1 polymer ?
#
loop_
_entity_poly.entity_id
_entity_poly.type
_entity_poly.pdbx_seq_one_letter_code
_entity_poly.pdbx_strand_id
1 'polypeptide(L)'
;MKYPDLLERFQRYVQIDTQSDPHSSTVPSTEKQKDLGRVLVEELLAMGVSDAHMDEKGYVYATVPASAGHENAPAICFCSHMDTSPE
;
A
#
# COMPACT_ATOMS: atom_id res chain seq x y z
N MET A 1 7.46 14.36 18.15
CA MET A 1 6.53 14.51 16.99
C MET A 1 5.32 13.61 17.24
N LYS A 2 4.10 13.95 16.77
CA LYS A 2 2.89 13.14 17.00
C LYS A 2 2.97 11.72 16.42
N TYR A 3 3.83 11.52 15.42
CA TYR A 3 4.06 10.24 14.74
C TYR A 3 5.58 10.05 14.57
N PRO A 4 6.25 9.31 15.46
CA PRO A 4 7.72 9.23 15.50
C PRO A 4 8.31 8.61 14.23
N ASP A 5 7.63 7.63 13.65
CA ASP A 5 8.18 6.83 12.53
C ASP A 5 7.69 7.30 11.15
N LEU A 6 6.86 8.35 11.10
CA LEU A 6 6.21 8.80 9.86
C LEU A 6 7.23 9.25 8.82
N LEU A 7 8.17 10.11 9.24
CA LEU A 7 9.18 10.66 8.33
C LEU A 7 10.10 9.55 7.80
N GLU A 8 10.48 8.60 8.65
CA GLU A 8 11.32 7.47 8.28
C GLU A 8 10.62 6.57 7.24
N ARG A 9 9.35 6.21 7.48
CA ARG A 9 8.55 5.42 6.53
C ARG A 9 8.41 6.14 5.19
N PHE A 10 8.07 7.44 5.22
CA PHE A 10 7.98 8.24 4.00
C PHE A 10 9.29 8.26 3.23
N GLN A 11 10.43 8.51 3.91
CA GLN A 11 11.76 8.52 3.29
C GLN A 11 12.15 7.16 2.72
N ARG A 12 11.74 6.05 3.36
CA ARG A 12 11.95 4.70 2.82
C ARG A 12 11.13 4.47 1.55
N TYR A 13 9.87 4.87 1.51
CA TYR A 13 9.01 4.64 0.35
C TYR A 13 9.44 5.47 -0.87
N VAL A 14 9.83 6.74 -0.69
CA VAL A 14 10.26 7.60 -1.82
C VAL A 14 11.56 7.17 -2.47
N GLN A 15 12.33 6.28 -1.84
CA GLN A 15 13.54 5.70 -2.43
C GLN A 15 13.25 4.51 -3.36
N ILE A 16 12.02 4.00 -3.36
CA ILE A 16 11.60 2.88 -4.22
C ILE A 16 11.08 3.48 -5.53
N ASP A 17 11.67 3.05 -6.65
CA ASP A 17 11.23 3.48 -7.97
C ASP A 17 9.89 2.84 -8.34
N THR A 18 8.83 3.64 -8.29
CA THR A 18 7.46 3.22 -8.62
C THR A 18 6.88 3.98 -9.82
N GLN A 19 7.71 4.67 -10.61
CA GLN A 19 7.21 5.48 -11.73
C GLN A 19 6.37 4.65 -12.71
N SER A 20 5.20 5.16 -13.09
CA SER A 20 4.32 4.51 -14.07
C SER A 20 4.78 4.70 -15.51
N ASP A 21 4.37 3.79 -16.40
CA ASP A 21 4.61 3.88 -17.85
C ASP A 21 3.28 4.07 -18.61
N PRO A 22 3.02 5.25 -19.20
CA PRO A 22 1.78 5.52 -19.92
C PRO A 22 1.64 4.77 -21.25
N HIS A 23 2.72 4.15 -21.75
CA HIS A 23 2.72 3.36 -22.98
C HIS A 23 2.52 1.87 -22.75
N SER A 24 2.51 1.44 -21.49
CA SER A 24 2.33 0.04 -21.12
C SER A 24 0.89 -0.44 -21.34
N SER A 25 0.75 -1.71 -21.73
CA SER A 25 -0.53 -2.43 -21.82
C SER A 25 -0.79 -3.38 -20.65
N THR A 26 0.10 -3.39 -19.65
CA THR A 26 0.00 -4.27 -18.47
C THR A 26 -0.52 -3.52 -17.24
N VAL A 27 -0.96 -4.28 -16.24
CA VAL A 27 -1.27 -3.75 -14.90
C VAL A 27 -0.46 -4.53 -13.87
N PRO A 28 0.41 -3.87 -13.07
CA PRO A 28 0.75 -2.46 -13.16
C PRO A 28 1.47 -2.11 -14.47
N SER A 29 1.56 -0.83 -14.81
CA SER A 29 2.24 -0.40 -16.03
C SER A 29 3.74 -0.71 -16.00
N THR A 30 4.34 -0.74 -14.81
CA THR A 30 5.73 -1.18 -14.60
C THR A 30 5.80 -2.16 -13.44
N GLU A 31 6.47 -3.30 -13.62
CA GLU A 31 6.59 -4.32 -12.56
C GLU A 31 7.29 -3.81 -11.28
N LYS A 32 8.16 -2.80 -11.38
CA LYS A 32 8.82 -2.14 -10.24
C LYS A 32 7.84 -1.52 -9.22
N GLN A 33 6.61 -1.18 -9.62
CA GLN A 33 5.58 -0.73 -8.69
C GLN A 33 5.26 -1.79 -7.62
N LYS A 34 5.40 -3.08 -7.95
CA LYS A 34 5.18 -4.18 -7.01
C LYS A 34 6.26 -4.23 -5.92
N ASP A 35 7.41 -3.58 -6.09
CA ASP A 35 8.46 -3.57 -5.07
C ASP A 35 7.99 -2.82 -3.82
N LEU A 36 7.37 -1.64 -3.98
CA LEU A 36 6.70 -0.95 -2.86
C LEU A 36 5.52 -1.79 -2.33
N GLY A 37 4.74 -2.42 -3.22
CA GLY A 37 3.62 -3.27 -2.80
C GLY A 37 4.03 -4.40 -1.86
N ARG A 38 5.16 -5.09 -2.13
CA ARG A 38 5.69 -6.14 -1.24
C ARG A 38 6.09 -5.58 0.13
N VAL A 39 6.77 -4.43 0.16
CA VAL A 39 7.12 -3.74 1.42
C VAL A 39 5.88 -3.40 2.23
N LEU A 40 4.83 -2.89 1.59
CA LEU A 40 3.57 -2.54 2.27
C LEU A 40 2.88 -3.78 2.85
N VAL A 41 2.83 -4.89 2.11
CA VAL A 41 2.27 -6.16 2.62
C VAL A 41 3.05 -6.65 3.84
N GLU A 42 4.38 -6.68 3.77
CA GLU A 42 5.22 -7.09 4.90
C GLU A 42 4.99 -6.21 6.13
N GLU A 43 4.90 -4.89 5.96
CA GLU A 43 4.66 -3.95 7.06
C GLU A 43 3.25 -4.09 7.66
N LEU A 44 2.22 -4.29 6.83
CA LEU A 44 0.85 -4.51 7.30
C LEU A 44 0.74 -5.83 8.09
N LEU A 45 1.37 -6.90 7.61
CA LEU A 45 1.46 -8.18 8.32
C LEU A 45 2.22 -8.01 9.66
N ALA A 46 3.34 -7.28 9.66
CA ALA A 46 4.11 -7.00 10.87
C ALA A 46 3.33 -6.15 11.89
N MET A 47 2.40 -5.31 11.43
CA MET A 47 1.45 -4.56 12.27
C MET A 47 0.26 -5.40 12.76
N GLY A 48 0.17 -6.67 12.36
CA GLY A 48 -0.89 -7.59 12.79
C GLY A 48 -2.12 -7.61 11.89
N VAL A 49 -2.07 -7.00 10.70
CA VAL A 49 -3.16 -7.04 9.72
C VAL A 49 -3.06 -8.32 8.90
N SER A 50 -3.65 -9.39 9.40
CA SER A 50 -3.37 -10.76 8.96
C SER A 50 -3.84 -11.13 7.55
N ASP A 51 -4.79 -10.38 6.99
CA ASP A 51 -5.32 -10.61 5.65
C ASP A 51 -4.59 -9.79 4.57
N ALA A 52 -3.52 -9.07 4.94
CA ALA A 52 -2.76 -8.25 4.01
C ALA A 52 -2.12 -9.11 2.90
N HIS A 53 -2.43 -8.78 1.65
CA HIS A 53 -1.90 -9.47 0.48
C HIS A 53 -1.83 -8.53 -0.73
N MET A 54 -1.04 -8.92 -1.73
CA MET A 54 -1.00 -8.27 -3.03
C MET A 54 -1.50 -9.24 -4.10
N ASP A 55 -2.40 -8.80 -4.96
CA ASP A 55 -2.89 -9.61 -6.08
C ASP A 55 -1.91 -9.64 -7.27
N GLU A 56 -2.24 -10.40 -8.31
CA GLU A 56 -1.41 -10.54 -9.51
C GLU A 56 -1.20 -9.21 -10.26
N LYS A 57 -2.14 -8.27 -10.12
CA LYS A 57 -2.13 -6.94 -10.74
C LYS A 57 -1.44 -5.88 -9.88
N GLY A 58 -0.89 -6.26 -8.73
CA GLY A 58 -0.16 -5.36 -7.85
C GLY A 58 -1.03 -4.53 -6.91
N TYR A 59 -2.32 -4.82 -6.76
CA TYR A 59 -3.16 -4.16 -5.75
C TYR A 59 -2.88 -4.76 -4.38
N VAL A 60 -2.58 -3.89 -3.41
CA VAL A 60 -2.43 -4.27 -2.00
C VAL A 60 -3.75 -4.09 -1.28
N TYR A 61 -4.24 -5.17 -0.66
CA TYR A 61 -5.46 -5.21 0.13
C TYR A 61 -5.14 -5.60 1.57
N ALA A 62 -5.88 -5.02 2.52
CA ALA A 62 -5.79 -5.35 3.93
C ALA A 62 -7.03 -4.82 4.67
N THR A 63 -7.45 -5.51 5.73
CA THR A 63 -8.63 -5.17 6.51
C THR A 63 -8.28 -5.01 7.98
N VAL A 64 -8.52 -3.81 8.54
CA VAL A 64 -8.48 -3.61 9.99
C VAL A 64 -9.86 -3.96 10.56
N PRO A 65 -9.98 -4.92 11.49
CA PRO A 65 -11.26 -5.26 12.11
C PRO A 65 -11.90 -4.07 12.82
N ALA A 66 -13.23 -4.09 12.92
CA ALA A 66 -13.96 -3.09 13.68
C ALA A 66 -13.47 -3.05 15.14
N SER A 67 -13.36 -1.85 15.69
CA SER A 67 -13.16 -1.68 17.14
C SER A 67 -14.39 -2.16 17.90
N ALA A 68 -14.20 -2.61 19.13
CA ALA A 68 -15.27 -3.15 19.97
C ALA A 68 -16.46 -2.18 20.06
N GLY A 69 -17.67 -2.67 19.77
CA GLY A 69 -18.90 -1.88 19.76
C GLY A 69 -19.25 -1.21 18.43
N HIS A 70 -18.40 -1.36 17.40
CA HIS A 70 -18.61 -0.83 16.05
C HIS A 70 -18.74 -1.93 14.98
N GLU A 71 -18.99 -3.18 15.37
CA GLU A 71 -19.02 -4.34 14.46
C GLU A 71 -20.11 -4.24 13.40
N ASN A 72 -21.18 -3.47 13.66
CA ASN A 72 -22.30 -3.23 12.74
C ASN A 72 -22.18 -1.89 11.99
N ALA A 73 -21.10 -1.13 12.19
CA ALA A 73 -20.90 0.12 11.47
C ALA A 73 -20.52 -0.17 10.00
N PRO A 74 -20.87 0.72 9.05
CA PRO A 74 -20.42 0.58 7.67
C PRO A 74 -18.88 0.60 7.58
N ALA A 75 -18.32 -0.28 6.74
CA ALA A 75 -16.90 -0.26 6.43
C ALA A 75 -16.51 1.01 5.65
N ILE A 76 -15.29 1.50 5.88
CA ILE A 76 -14.70 2.67 5.20
C ILE A 76 -13.42 2.21 4.48
N CYS A 77 -13.23 2.57 3.21
CA CYS A 77 -11.93 2.42 2.53
C CYS A 77 -11.06 3.65 2.77
N PHE A 78 -9.80 3.42 3.15
CA PHE A 78 -8.70 4.34 2.87
C PHE A 78 -7.92 3.78 1.70
N CYS A 79 -7.85 4.57 0.63
CA CYS A 79 -7.34 4.14 -0.66
C CYS A 79 -6.23 5.14 -1.07
N SER A 80 -5.08 4.65 -1.56
CA SER A 80 -3.95 5.45 -2.06
C SER A 80 -3.29 4.73 -3.23
N HIS A 81 -2.56 5.47 -4.07
CA HIS A 81 -1.81 4.89 -5.19
C HIS A 81 -0.32 4.77 -4.84
N MET A 82 0.39 3.86 -5.50
CA MET A 82 1.81 3.57 -5.24
C MET A 82 2.75 4.24 -6.25
N ASP A 83 2.25 4.53 -7.45
CA ASP A 83 3.05 5.01 -8.56
C ASP A 83 3.37 6.50 -8.44
N THR A 84 4.51 6.88 -9.04
CA THR A 84 4.89 8.28 -9.24
C THR A 84 4.71 8.68 -10.70
N SER A 85 4.59 9.99 -10.92
CA SER A 85 4.44 10.59 -12.24
C SER A 85 5.57 10.19 -13.20
N PRO A 86 5.26 9.91 -14.48
CA PRO A 86 6.27 9.75 -15.53
C PRO A 86 6.98 11.07 -15.89
N GLU A 87 6.38 12.22 -15.53
CA GLU A 87 6.93 13.58 -15.65
C GLU A 87 7.55 14.08 -14.35
#